data_AF-A0A932QKP0-F1
#
_entry.id   AF-A0A932QKP0-F1
#
_cell.length_a   1.000
_cell.length_b   1.000
_cell.length_c   1.000
_cell.angle_alpha   90.00
_cell.angle_beta   90.00
_cell.angle_gamma   90.00
#
_symmetry.space_group_name_H-M   'P 1'
#
loop_
_entity.id
_entity.type
_entity.pdbx_description
1 polymer ?
#
loop_
_entity_poly.entity_id
_entity_poly.type
_entity_poly.pdbx_seq_one_letter_code
_entity_poly.pdbx_strand_id
1 'polypeptide(L)' 'MKSESLLHMIAFGLLWVGGLNWGLWALFNLNLVNALVGSWPMVEKVVYILVGAAAVYTLVTHKDYCKWCSKMMK' A
#
# COMPACT_ATOMS: atom_id res chain seq x y z
N MET A 1 16.50 4.94 13.60
CA MET A 1 16.46 3.51 13.23
C MET A 1 15.13 2.79 13.54
N LYS A 2 14.19 3.33 14.34
CA LYS A 2 12.86 2.71 14.54
C LYS A 2 11.77 3.24 13.59
N SER A 3 11.78 4.53 13.23
CA SER A 3 10.75 5.18 12.40
C SER A 3 10.68 4.62 10.97
N GLU A 4 11.84 4.48 10.31
CA GLU A 4 11.93 4.05 8.91
C GLU A 4 11.33 2.64 8.69
N SER A 5 11.48 1.75 9.67
CA SER A 5 10.90 0.41 9.60
C SER A 5 9.37 0.45 9.76
N LEU A 6 8.84 1.35 10.58
CA LEU A 6 7.41 1.48 10.83
C LEU A 6 6.69 2.09 9.62
N LEU A 7 7.27 3.13 9.00
CA LEU A 7 6.75 3.70 7.75
C LEU A 7 6.73 2.67 6.63
N HIS A 8 7.80 1.87 6.50
CA HIS A 8 7.83 0.77 5.54
C HIS A 8 6.70 -0.24 5.79
N MET A 9 6.50 -0.69 7.04
CA MET A 9 5.43 -1.64 7.36
C MET A 9 4.03 -1.08 7.07
N ILE A 10 3.77 0.18 7.41
CA ILE A 10 2.48 0.83 7.14
C ILE A 10 2.27 0.96 5.63
N ALA A 11 3.26 1.44 4.88
CA ALA A 11 3.17 1.58 3.44
C ALA A 11 2.93 0.22 2.76
N PHE A 12 3.66 -0.82 3.17
CA PHE A 12 3.47 -2.16 2.64
C PHE A 12 2.07 -2.71 2.97
N GLY A 13 1.58 -2.49 4.19
CA GLY A 13 0.22 -2.86 4.59
C GLY A 13 -0.85 -2.20 3.73
N LEU A 14 -0.71 -0.89 3.47
CA LEU A 14 -1.60 -0.17 2.56
C LEU A 14 -1.55 -0.72 1.13
N LEU A 15 -0.37 -1.10 0.63
CA LEU A 15 -0.23 -1.73 -0.68
C LEU A 15 -0.97 -3.07 -0.77
N TRP A 16 -0.91 -3.90 0.28
CA TRP A 16 -1.70 -5.12 0.36
C TRP A 16 -3.20 -4.83 0.29
N VAL A 17 -3.69 -3.87 1.07
CA VAL A 17 -5.11 -3.46 1.04
C VAL A 17 -5.50 -2.99 -0.36
N GLY A 18 -4.69 -2.15 -1.00
CA GLY A 18 -4.93 -1.65 -2.35
C GLY A 18 -4.95 -2.75 -3.41
N GLY A 19 -3.94 -3.62 -3.41
CA GLY A 19 -3.83 -4.72 -4.38
C GLY A 19 -4.94 -5.76 -4.22
N LEU A 20 -5.26 -6.15 -2.98
CA LEU A 20 -6.37 -7.06 -2.70
C LEU A 20 -7.71 -6.43 -3.07
N ASN A 21 -7.93 -5.15 -2.77
CA ASN A 21 -9.16 -4.47 -3.17
C ASN A 21 -9.36 -4.48 -4.70
N TRP A 22 -8.32 -4.19 -5.48
CA TRP A 22 -8.40 -4.26 -6.94
C TRP A 22 -8.68 -5.67 -7.44
N GLY A 23 -7.99 -6.69 -6.89
CA GLY A 23 -8.21 -8.09 -7.27
C GLY A 23 -9.62 -8.58 -6.94
N LEU A 24 -10.12 -8.28 -5.74
CA LEU A 24 -11.46 -8.66 -5.31
C LEU A 24 -12.55 -7.93 -6.10
N TRP A 25 -12.34 -6.65 -6.43
CA TRP A 25 -13.27 -5.90 -7.26
C TRP A 25 -13.34 -6.47 -8.68
N ALA A 26 -12.19 -6.79 -9.29
CA ALA A 26 -12.17 -7.35 -10.64
C ALA A 26 -12.76 -8.77 -10.72
N LEU A 27 -12.55 -9.62 -9.70
CA LEU A 27 -12.99 -11.01 -9.72
C LEU A 27 -14.44 -11.19 -9.24
N PHE A 28 -14.87 -10.41 -8.26
CA PHE A 28 -16.12 -10.64 -7.53
C PHE A 28 -16.99 -9.38 -7.42
N ASN A 29 -16.58 -8.24 -7.98
CA ASN A 29 -17.20 -6.93 -7.75
C ASN A 29 -17.29 -6.55 -6.26
N LEU A 30 -16.37 -7.08 -5.45
CA LEU A 30 -16.30 -6.82 -4.01
C LEU A 30 -15.29 -5.71 -3.71
N ASN A 31 -15.77 -4.60 -3.15
CA ASN A 31 -14.93 -3.51 -2.67
C ASN A 31 -14.52 -3.78 -1.21
N LEU A 32 -13.29 -4.26 -1.01
CA LEU A 32 -12.71 -4.55 0.31
C LEU A 32 -12.62 -3.29 1.17
N VAL A 33 -12.27 -2.14 0.59
CA VAL A 33 -12.17 -0.89 1.35
C VAL A 33 -13.53 -0.51 1.91
N ASN A 34 -14.58 -0.54 1.06
CA ASN A 34 -15.97 -0.33 1.48
C ASN A 34 -16.40 -1.33 2.56
N ALA A 35 -16.04 -2.61 2.43
CA ALA A 35 -16.38 -3.63 3.43
C ALA A 35 -15.72 -3.38 4.80
N LEU A 36 -14.52 -2.79 4.84
CA LEU A 36 -13.79 -2.51 6.07
C LEU A 36 -14.20 -1.19 6.72
N VAL A 37 -14.40 -0.12 5.93
CA VAL A 37 -14.65 1.24 6.44
C VAL A 37 -16.12 1.66 6.39
N GLY A 38 -16.98 0.82 5.79
CA GLY A 38 -18.36 1.14 5.48
C GLY A 38 -18.52 1.97 4.20
N SER A 39 -19.78 2.18 3.80
CA SER A 39 -20.14 2.94 2.58
C SER A 39 -20.02 4.45 2.76
N TRP A 40 -18.79 4.93 3.01
CA TRP A 40 -18.47 6.33 3.24
C TRP A 40 -17.57 6.83 2.10
N PRO A 41 -18.13 7.46 1.04
CA PRO A 41 -17.38 7.79 -0.17
C PRO A 41 -16.15 8.68 0.06
N MET A 42 -16.20 9.55 1.07
CA MET A 42 -15.06 10.42 1.42
C MET A 42 -13.93 9.64 2.10
N VAL A 43 -14.25 8.67 2.96
CA VAL A 43 -13.26 7.84 3.66
C VAL A 43 -12.58 6.90 2.67
N GLU A 44 -13.33 6.28 1.75
CA GLU A 44 -12.77 5.45 0.69
C GLU A 44 -11.76 6.21 -0.16
N LYS A 45 -12.10 7.45 -0.57
CA LYS A 45 -11.18 8.31 -1.32
C LYS A 45 -9.90 8.60 -0.56
N VAL A 46 -9.99 8.89 0.74
CA VAL A 46 -8.80 9.11 1.59
C VAL A 46 -7.94 7.85 1.66
N VAL A 47 -8.54 6.67 1.84
CA VAL A 47 -7.81 5.40 1.84
C VAL A 47 -7.09 5.20 0.52
N TYR A 48 -7.75 5.43 -0.63
CA TYR A 48 -7.10 5.28 -1.93
C TYR A 48 -5.97 6.29 -2.17
N ILE A 49 -6.10 7.52 -1.67
CA ILE A 49 -5.00 8.50 -1.70
C ILE A 49 -3.81 8.00 -0.86
N LEU A 50 -4.05 7.46 0.33
CA LEU A 50 -3.01 6.89 1.19
C LEU A 50 -2.34 5.67 0.56
N VAL A 51 -3.10 4.81 -0.11
CA VAL A 51 -2.56 3.68 -0.89
C VAL A 51 -1.66 4.18 -2.01
N GLY A 52 -2.08 5.22 -2.74
CA GLY A 52 -1.25 5.85 -3.80
C GLY A 52 0.04 6.45 -3.25
N ALA A 53 -0.04 7.17 -2.13
CA ALA A 53 1.13 7.73 -1.44
C ALA A 53 2.08 6.63 -0.95
N ALA A 54 1.55 5.55 -0.39
CA ALA A 54 2.32 4.38 0.03
C ALA A 54 3.04 3.72 -1.15
N ALA A 55 2.39 3.60 -2.31
CA ALA A 55 3.01 3.07 -3.52
C ALA A 55 4.22 3.91 -3.96
N VAL A 56 4.07 5.23 -3.99
CA VAL A 56 5.17 6.16 -4.31
C VAL A 56 6.30 6.04 -3.29
N TYR A 57 5.99 6.04 -1.99
CA TYR A 57 6.99 5.88 -0.93
C TYR A 57 7.77 4.57 -1.08
N THR A 58 7.09 3.44 -1.25
CA THR A 58 7.72 2.13 -1.41
C THR A 58 8.54 2.07 -2.70
N LEU A 59 8.13 2.72 -3.79
CA LEU A 59 8.90 2.79 -5.03
C LEU A 59 10.22 3.55 -4.84
N VAL A 60 10.17 4.73 -4.21
CA VAL A 60 11.35 5.58 -4.00
C VAL A 60 12.32 4.96 -3.00
N THR A 61 11.81 4.30 -1.97
CA THR A 61 12.63 3.67 -0.91
C THR A 61 12.91 2.18 -1.15
N HIS A 62 12.44 1.61 -2.26
CA HIS A 62 12.52 0.17 -2.54
C HIS A 62 13.93 -0.40 -2.37
N LYS A 63 14.92 0.32 -2.87
CA LYS A 63 16.33 -0.12 -2.90
C LYS A 63 16.93 -0.26 -1.50
N ASP A 64 16.44 0.50 -0.52
CA ASP A 64 16.94 0.47 0.85
C ASP A 64 16.52 -0.82 1.57
N TYR A 65 15.35 -1.36 1.24
CA TYR A 65 14.79 -2.56 1.86
C TYR A 65 15.00 -3.84 1.03
N CYS A 66 15.10 -3.72 -0.29
CA CYS A 66 15.26 -4.87 -1.18
C CYS A 66 16.71 -5.37 -1.22
N LYS A 67 16.95 -6.54 -0.62
CA LYS A 67 18.28 -7.19 -0.56
C LYS A 67 18.91 -7.48 -1.93
N TRP A 68 18.10 -7.68 -2.95
CA TRP A 68 18.57 -7.94 -4.31
C TRP A 68 18.99 -6.65 -5.01
N CYS A 69 18.17 -5.59 -4.92
CA CYS A 69 18.48 -4.30 -5.53
C CYS A 69 19.64 -3.58 -4.82
N SER A 70 19.76 -3.70 -3.49
CA SER A 70 20.84 -3.08 -2.75
C SER A 70 22.22 -3.65 -3.09
N LYS A 71 22.28 -4.92 -3.52
CA LYS A 71 23.54 -5.57 -3.92
C LYS A 71 24.10 -5.05 -5.25
N MET A 72 23.28 -4.43 -6.10
CA MET A 72 23.70 -3.86 -7.40
C MET A 72 24.35 -2.45 -7.28
N MET A 73 24.50 -1.92 -6.06
CA MET A 73 25.13 -0.63 -5.79
C MET A 73 26.55 -0.74 -5.20
N LYS A 74 27.12 -1.95 -5.18
CA LYS A 74 28.54 -2.20 -4.86
C LYS A 74 29.28 -2.58 -6.13
#